data_AF-A0A857CDK6-F1
#
_entry.id   AF-A0A857CDK6-F1
#
_cell.length_a   1.000
_cell.length_b   1.000
_cell.length_c   1.000
_cell.angle_alpha   90.00
_cell.angle_beta   90.00
_cell.angle_gamma   90.00
#
_symmetry.space_group_name_H-M   'P 1'
#
loop_
_entity.id
_entity.type
_entity.pdbx_description
1 polymer ?
#
loop_
_entity_poly.entity_id
_entity_poly.type
_entity_poly.pdbx_seq_one_letter_code
_entity_poly.pdbx_strand_id
1 'polypeptide(L)'
;MVGASPNAVRPSYFVLKYMLSKGYEVFPINPGHAGKEILGQTVYASLADVRSPIDMVDVFRNSDAALAVTQEALQLSPLPKVIWMQLSVKNDEAARLAEAAGVRVIMNRCPKIEYGRLSGEIGWTGVNSRTLSAKRPALKGGFQHRGLRKD
;
A
#
# COMPACT_ATOMS: atom_id res chain seq x y z
N MET A 1 -4.50 5.68 3.53
CA MET A 1 -3.04 5.54 3.78
C MET A 1 -2.66 6.36 5.00
N VAL A 2 -2.38 5.70 6.12
CA VAL A 2 -2.01 6.33 7.39
C VAL A 2 -0.51 6.61 7.43
N GLY A 3 -0.12 7.84 7.74
CA GLY A 3 1.28 8.29 7.68
C GLY A 3 1.71 8.75 6.29
N ALA A 4 0.77 9.21 5.46
CA ALA A 4 1.09 9.81 4.17
C ALA A 4 1.93 11.08 4.36
N SER A 5 2.97 11.27 3.55
CA SER A 5 3.87 12.44 3.64
C SER A 5 3.97 13.13 2.28
N PRO A 6 4.00 14.48 2.22
CA PRO A 6 4.28 15.21 0.98
C PRO A 6 5.75 15.14 0.55
N ASN A 7 6.64 14.65 1.41
CA ASN A 7 8.06 14.56 1.11
C ASN A 7 8.32 13.45 0.07
N ALA A 8 8.77 13.85 -1.12
CA ALA A 8 9.01 12.97 -2.25
C ALA A 8 10.07 11.88 -2.02
N VAL A 9 10.91 11.97 -0.97
CA VAL A 9 11.86 10.89 -0.63
C VAL A 9 11.28 9.85 0.32
N ARG A 10 10.08 10.08 0.89
CA ARG A 10 9.46 9.14 1.83
C ARG A 10 8.78 7.99 1.08
N PRO A 11 8.89 6.74 1.57
CA PRO A 11 8.22 5.59 0.94
C PRO A 11 6.70 5.79 0.76
N SER A 12 6.02 6.42 1.72
CA SER A 12 4.58 6.67 1.63
C SER A 12 4.20 7.55 0.44
N TYR A 13 5.04 8.52 0.05
CA TYR A 13 4.80 9.33 -1.13
C TYR A 13 4.85 8.49 -2.42
N PHE A 14 5.85 7.61 -2.56
CA PHE A 14 5.99 6.76 -3.73
C PHE A 14 4.87 5.72 -3.85
N VAL A 15 4.47 5.12 -2.73
CA VAL A 15 3.36 4.16 -2.72
C VAL A 15 2.05 4.87 -3.02
N LEU A 16 1.80 6.06 -2.45
CA LEU A 16 0.61 6.85 -2.75
C LEU A 16 0.52 7.16 -4.25
N LYS A 17 1.60 7.71 -4.82
CA LYS A 17 1.68 7.99 -6.26
C LYS A 17 1.43 6.76 -7.13
N TYR A 18 2.01 5.63 -6.74
CA TYR A 18 1.86 4.37 -7.49
C TYR A 18 0.42 3.84 -7.42
N MET A 19 -0.19 3.83 -6.23
CA MET A 19 -1.56 3.33 -6.09
C MET A 19 -2.57 4.21 -6.86
N LEU A 20 -2.40 5.53 -6.80
CA LEU A 20 -3.19 6.46 -7.63
C LEU A 20 -3.02 6.19 -9.13
N SER A 21 -1.79 5.92 -9.60
CA SER A 21 -1.57 5.61 -11.03
C SER A 21 -2.12 4.25 -11.47
N LYS A 22 -2.49 3.37 -10.53
CA LYS A 22 -3.21 2.12 -10.79
C LYS A 22 -4.73 2.26 -10.71
N GLY A 23 -5.25 3.48 -10.52
CA GLY A 23 -6.67 3.74 -10.46
C GLY A 23 -7.32 3.42 -9.11
N TYR A 24 -6.53 3.24 -8.04
CA TYR A 24 -7.08 3.20 -6.69
C TYR A 24 -7.46 4.60 -6.25
N GLU A 25 -8.60 4.72 -5.58
CA GLU A 25 -8.90 5.88 -4.75
C GLU A 25 -8.10 5.76 -3.45
N VAL A 26 -7.31 6.79 -3.12
CA VAL A 26 -6.44 6.74 -1.94
C VAL A 26 -6.60 7.98 -1.10
N PHE A 27 -7.14 7.80 0.12
CA PHE A 27 -7.28 8.84 1.13
C PHE A 27 -5.98 8.96 1.96
N PRO A 28 -5.19 10.06 1.84
CA PRO A 28 -4.02 10.29 2.67
C PRO A 28 -4.44 10.73 4.08
N ILE A 29 -3.96 10.05 5.12
CA ILE A 29 -4.24 10.37 6.52
C ILE A 29 -2.95 10.83 7.19
N ASN A 30 -2.91 12.09 7.62
CA ASN A 30 -1.83 12.68 8.41
C ASN A 30 -2.30 13.96 9.13
N PRO A 31 -2.44 13.94 10.47
CA PRO A 31 -2.86 15.11 11.25
C PRO A 31 -2.01 16.36 11.00
N GLY A 32 -0.69 16.22 10.81
CA GLY A 32 0.22 17.34 10.59
C GLY A 32 0.05 18.03 9.23
N HIS A 33 -0.71 17.44 8.31
CA HIS A 33 -0.97 17.98 6.98
C HIS A 33 -2.47 18.04 6.66
N ALA A 34 -3.35 17.88 7.64
CA ALA A 34 -4.80 17.90 7.43
C ALA A 34 -5.26 19.17 6.69
N GLY A 35 -6.17 19.02 5.73
CA GLY A 35 -6.69 20.10 4.89
C GLY A 35 -5.76 20.54 3.75
N LYS A 36 -4.52 20.04 3.70
CA LYS A 36 -3.61 20.25 2.56
C LYS A 36 -3.81 19.16 1.50
N GLU A 37 -3.06 19.25 0.41
CA GLU A 37 -3.05 18.24 -0.63
C GLU A 37 -1.72 17.50 -0.74
N ILE A 38 -1.79 16.21 -1.05
CA ILE A 38 -0.65 15.40 -1.50
C ILE A 38 -1.06 14.74 -2.82
N LEU A 39 -0.35 15.03 -3.91
CA LEU A 39 -0.63 14.45 -5.24
C LEU A 39 -2.08 14.69 -5.69
N GLY A 40 -2.63 15.87 -5.39
CA GLY A 40 -4.01 16.26 -5.71
C GLY A 40 -5.08 15.56 -4.88
N GLN A 41 -4.71 14.87 -3.79
CA GLN A 41 -5.64 14.26 -2.85
C GLN A 41 -5.68 15.08 -1.55
N THR A 42 -6.88 15.41 -1.07
CA THR A 42 -7.07 16.07 0.23
C THR A 42 -6.60 15.17 1.38
N VAL A 43 -5.78 15.72 2.27
CA VAL A 43 -5.27 15.00 3.45
C VAL A 43 -6.25 15.14 4.60
N TYR A 44 -6.60 14.02 5.22
CA TYR A 44 -7.46 13.94 6.40
C TYR A 44 -6.62 13.83 7.69
N ALA A 45 -7.18 14.26 8.82
CA ALA A 45 -6.49 14.14 10.10
C ALA A 45 -6.56 12.70 10.64
N SER A 46 -7.73 12.07 10.50
CA SER A 46 -8.04 10.73 11.00
C SER A 46 -8.74 9.88 9.95
N LEU A 47 -8.85 8.57 10.19
CA LEU A 47 -9.64 7.65 9.37
C LEU A 47 -11.14 8.00 9.44
N ALA A 48 -11.62 8.50 10.58
CA ALA A 48 -13.02 8.86 10.79
C ALA A 48 -13.48 10.08 9.96
N ASP A 49 -12.55 10.93 9.52
CA ASP A 49 -12.87 12.09 8.69
C ASP A 49 -13.19 11.72 7.22
N VAL A 50 -12.90 10.48 6.82
CA VAL A 50 -13.17 9.97 5.47
C VAL A 50 -14.63 9.53 5.39
N ARG A 51 -15.41 10.19 4.51
CA ARG A 51 -16.85 9.90 4.33
C ARG A 51 -17.13 8.68 3.44
N SER A 52 -16.17 8.28 2.63
CA SER A 52 -16.28 7.12 1.75
C SER A 52 -15.90 5.83 2.50
N PRO A 53 -16.50 4.67 2.17
CA PRO A 53 -16.07 3.39 2.70
C PRO A 53 -14.58 3.12 2.41
N ILE A 54 -13.85 2.64 3.42
CA ILE A 54 -12.43 2.29 3.29
C ILE A 54 -12.30 0.77 3.18
N ASP A 55 -11.89 0.27 2.02
CA ASP A 55 -11.64 -1.18 1.84
C ASP A 55 -10.35 -1.67 2.50
N MET A 56 -9.31 -0.82 2.54
CA MET A 56 -7.98 -1.17 3.03
C MET A 56 -7.33 -0.01 3.78
N VAL A 57 -6.83 -0.29 5.00
CA VAL A 57 -6.02 0.66 5.77
C VAL A 57 -4.54 0.33 5.61
N ASP A 58 -3.84 1.13 4.81
CA ASP A 58 -2.39 1.02 4.58
C ASP A 58 -1.58 1.86 5.58
N VAL A 59 -0.73 1.22 6.39
CA VAL A 59 -0.08 1.80 7.58
C VAL A 59 1.42 2.01 7.36
N PHE A 60 1.84 3.28 7.28
CA PHE A 60 3.24 3.73 7.21
C PHE A 60 3.82 4.24 8.53
N ARG A 61 3.03 4.18 9.62
CA ARG A 61 3.52 4.48 10.97
C ARG A 61 4.33 3.29 11.49
N ASN A 62 5.20 3.53 12.47
CA ASN A 62 6.02 2.48 13.09
C ASN A 62 5.16 1.42 13.79
N SER A 63 5.76 0.27 14.10
CA SER A 63 5.09 -0.88 14.73
C SER A 63 4.36 -0.52 16.03
N ASP A 64 4.92 0.37 16.85
CA ASP A 64 4.33 0.79 18.12
C ASP A 64 3.00 1.55 17.93
N ALA A 65 2.87 2.27 16.82
CA ALA A 65 1.64 2.98 16.48
C ALA A 65 0.60 2.08 15.76
N ALA A 66 0.99 0.90 15.28
CA ALA A 66 0.12 0.04 14.48
C ALA A 66 -1.13 -0.44 15.24
N LEU A 67 -1.01 -0.68 16.56
CA LEU A 67 -2.14 -1.07 17.40
C LEU A 67 -3.19 0.05 17.49
N ALA A 68 -2.78 1.28 17.77
CA ALA A 68 -3.70 2.42 17.84
C ALA A 68 -4.40 2.68 16.49
N VAL A 69 -3.66 2.59 15.38
CA VAL A 69 -4.23 2.73 14.03
C VAL A 69 -5.22 1.60 13.73
N THR A 70 -4.94 0.39 14.20
CA THR A 70 -5.84 -0.76 14.05
C THR A 70 -7.12 -0.55 14.84
N GLN A 71 -7.03 -0.08 16.08
CA GLN A 71 -8.20 0.25 16.91
C GLN A 71 -9.07 1.32 16.24
N GLU A 72 -8.46 2.36 15.68
CA GLU A 72 -9.17 3.41 14.92
C GLU A 72 -9.86 2.83 13.67
N ALA A 73 -9.16 1.95 12.93
CA ALA A 73 -9.72 1.29 11.75
C ALA A 73 -10.94 0.40 12.07
N LEU A 74 -10.95 -0.23 13.24
CA LEU A 74 -12.07 -1.08 13.70
C LEU A 74 -13.30 -0.28 14.17
N GLN A 75 -13.19 1.05 14.30
CA GLN A 75 -14.33 1.93 14.59
C GLN A 75 -15.07 2.37 13.31
N LEU A 76 -14.52 2.07 12.13
CA LEU A 76 -15.13 2.44 10.86
C LEU A 76 -16.38 1.60 10.56
N SER A 77 -17.33 2.22 9.87
CA SER A 77 -18.53 1.56 9.36
C SER A 77 -18.76 1.96 7.90
N PRO A 78 -18.66 1.02 6.94
CA PRO A 78 -18.36 -0.40 7.12
C PRO A 78 -16.90 -0.66 7.55
N LEU A 79 -16.66 -1.82 8.16
CA LEU A 79 -15.31 -2.27 8.52
C LEU A 79 -14.44 -2.44 7.26
N PRO A 80 -13.14 -2.09 7.33
CA PRO A 80 -12.22 -2.38 6.25
C PRO A 80 -12.03 -3.88 6.09
N LYS A 81 -11.82 -4.32 4.85
CA LYS A 81 -11.58 -5.74 4.53
C LYS A 81 -10.15 -6.15 4.89
N VAL A 82 -9.21 -5.19 4.84
CA VAL A 82 -7.79 -5.44 5.04
C VAL A 82 -7.13 -4.32 5.84
N ILE A 83 -6.31 -4.69 6.82
CA ILE A 83 -5.29 -3.81 7.41
C ILE A 83 -3.93 -4.26 6.88
N TRP A 84 -3.23 -3.32 6.25
CA TRP A 84 -1.96 -3.57 5.58
C TRP A 84 -0.84 -2.80 6.28
N MET A 85 0.02 -3.52 7.00
CA MET A 85 1.20 -2.96 7.66
C MET A 85 2.39 -3.03 6.71
N GLN A 86 2.97 -1.86 6.41
CA GLN A 86 4.06 -1.71 5.45
C GLN A 86 5.32 -2.50 5.83
N LEU A 87 6.30 -2.49 4.94
CA LEU A 87 7.63 -3.04 5.23
C LEU A 87 8.18 -2.48 6.54
N SER A 88 8.78 -3.36 7.35
CA SER A 88 9.27 -3.12 8.71
C SER A 88 8.20 -2.82 9.78
N VAL A 89 6.92 -2.77 9.43
CA VAL A 89 5.81 -2.62 10.38
C VAL A 89 5.23 -4.00 10.68
N LYS A 90 5.30 -4.41 11.95
CA LYS A 90 4.77 -5.68 12.48
C LYS A 90 4.25 -5.45 13.89
N ASN A 91 3.04 -5.90 14.16
CA ASN A 91 2.45 -5.82 15.49
C ASN A 91 1.44 -6.97 15.65
N ASP A 92 1.85 -8.02 16.36
CA ASP A 92 1.05 -9.25 16.48
C ASP A 92 -0.23 -9.03 17.29
N GLU A 93 -0.21 -8.13 18.27
CA GLU A 93 -1.41 -7.79 19.05
C GLU A 93 -2.45 -7.04 18.19
N ALA A 94 -1.99 -6.11 17.36
CA ALA A 94 -2.84 -5.44 16.38
C ALA A 94 -3.41 -6.45 15.37
N ALA A 95 -2.61 -7.42 14.93
CA ALA A 95 -3.07 -8.46 14.03
C ALA A 95 -4.18 -9.31 14.66
N ARG A 96 -3.95 -9.81 15.88
CA ARG A 96 -4.92 -10.60 16.66
C ARG A 96 -6.23 -9.84 16.86
N LEU A 97 -6.15 -8.56 17.20
CA LEU A 97 -7.32 -7.70 17.42
C LEU A 97 -8.15 -7.54 16.13
N ALA A 98 -7.50 -7.26 15.00
CA ALA A 98 -8.17 -7.11 13.71
C ALA A 98 -8.78 -8.42 13.20
N GLU A 99 -8.06 -9.53 13.33
CA GLU A 99 -8.55 -10.85 12.91
C GLU A 99 -9.75 -11.31 13.75
N ALA A 100 -9.77 -11.02 15.05
CA ALA A 100 -10.92 -11.28 15.92
C ALA A 100 -12.18 -10.50 15.49
N ALA A 101 -12.00 -9.35 14.83
CA ALA A 101 -13.08 -8.55 14.24
C ALA A 101 -13.41 -8.95 12.78
N GLY A 102 -12.79 -10.01 12.24
CA GLY A 102 -13.02 -10.49 10.89
C GLY A 102 -12.26 -9.72 9.79
N VAL A 103 -11.30 -8.88 10.16
CA VAL A 103 -10.48 -8.09 9.21
C VAL A 103 -9.19 -8.83 8.88
N ARG A 104 -8.85 -8.94 7.59
CA ARG A 104 -7.61 -9.58 7.16
C ARG A 104 -6.41 -8.70 7.47
N VAL A 105 -5.33 -9.29 7.97
CA VAL A 105 -4.09 -8.56 8.27
C VAL A 105 -2.97 -9.01 7.34
N ILE A 106 -2.25 -8.05 6.78
CA ILE A 106 -1.03 -8.27 6.02
C ILE A 106 0.08 -7.48 6.68
N MET A 107 1.16 -8.14 7.10
CA MET A 107 2.29 -7.50 7.76
C MET A 107 3.57 -7.59 6.96
N ASN A 108 4.43 -6.56 7.10
CA ASN A 108 5.75 -6.52 6.49
C ASN A 108 5.73 -6.78 4.97
N ARG A 109 4.82 -6.10 4.27
CA ARG A 109 4.67 -6.14 2.80
C ARG A 109 4.39 -4.75 2.27
N CYS A 110 4.80 -4.47 1.05
CA CYS A 110 4.47 -3.20 0.38
C CYS A 110 3.46 -3.47 -0.75
N PRO A 111 2.28 -2.82 -0.79
CA PRO A 111 1.28 -2.99 -1.84
C PRO A 111 1.85 -2.72 -3.24
N LYS A 112 2.73 -1.70 -3.38
CA LYS A 112 3.41 -1.43 -4.65
C LYS A 112 4.28 -2.60 -5.13
N ILE A 113 5.02 -3.24 -4.23
CA ILE A 113 5.87 -4.39 -4.57
C ILE A 113 5.00 -5.61 -4.86
N GLU A 114 3.99 -5.88 -4.03
CA GLU A 114 3.08 -7.01 -4.22
C GLU A 114 2.25 -6.88 -5.50
N TYR A 115 1.76 -5.67 -5.80
CA TYR A 115 1.08 -5.40 -7.07
C TYR A 115 2.01 -5.71 -8.23
N GLY A 116 3.23 -5.16 -8.24
CA GLY A 116 4.18 -5.44 -9.32
C GLY A 116 4.54 -6.92 -9.44
N ARG A 117 4.67 -7.63 -8.31
CA ARG A 117 4.97 -9.07 -8.26
C ARG A 117 3.83 -9.91 -8.84
N LEU A 118 2.58 -9.52 -8.58
CA LEU A 118 1.38 -10.27 -8.96
C LEU A 118 0.83 -9.89 -10.34
N SER A 119 1.02 -8.65 -10.78
CA SER A 119 0.65 -8.18 -12.13
C SER A 119 1.70 -8.50 -13.19
N GLY A 120 2.92 -8.83 -12.77
CA GLY A 120 4.05 -9.11 -13.66
C GLY A 120 4.87 -7.88 -14.06
N GLU A 121 4.56 -6.68 -13.57
CA GLU A 121 5.26 -5.43 -13.89
C GLU A 121 6.75 -5.44 -13.55
N ILE A 122 7.15 -6.22 -12.54
CA ILE A 122 8.57 -6.40 -12.18
C ILE A 122 9.08 -7.79 -12.52
N GLY A 123 8.33 -8.57 -13.31
CA GLY A 123 8.77 -9.89 -13.78
C GLY A 123 10.07 -9.83 -14.60
N TRP A 124 10.31 -8.69 -15.26
CA TRP A 124 11.49 -8.46 -16.08
C TRP A 124 12.80 -8.36 -15.30
N THR A 125 12.76 -8.06 -14.01
CA THR A 125 13.92 -8.12 -13.12
C THR A 125 14.13 -9.52 -12.52
N GLY A 126 13.32 -10.50 -12.94
CA GLY A 126 13.36 -11.88 -12.44
C GLY A 126 12.42 -12.14 -11.26
N VAL A 127 11.67 -11.13 -10.80
CA VAL A 127 10.75 -11.29 -9.66
C VAL A 127 9.51 -12.07 -10.10
N ASN A 128 9.28 -13.25 -9.51
CA ASN A 128 8.10 -14.08 -9.79
C ASN A 128 7.89 -14.37 -11.29
N SER A 129 8.96 -14.43 -12.09
CA SER A 129 8.89 -14.66 -13.56
C SER A 129 8.45 -16.08 -13.93
N ARG A 130 8.52 -17.02 -12.97
CA ARG A 130 8.35 -18.47 -13.17
C ARG A 130 9.20 -19.04 -14.32
N THR A 131 10.25 -18.31 -14.72
CA THR A 131 11.06 -18.60 -15.90
C THR A 131 12.53 -18.38 -15.54
N LEU A 132 13.34 -19.43 -15.71
CA LEU A 132 14.79 -19.36 -15.65
C LEU A 132 15.33 -19.34 -17.09
N SER A 133 16.14 -18.35 -17.43
CA SER A 133 16.72 -18.25 -18.78
C SER A 133 18.09 -17.57 -18.73
N ALA A 134 19.02 -18.06 -19.55
CA ALA A 134 20.32 -17.41 -19.80
C ALA A 134 20.24 -16.30 -20.85
N LYS A 135 19.09 -16.12 -21.54
CA LYS A 135 18.92 -15.09 -22.57
C LYS A 135 18.70 -13.71 -21.95
N ARG A 136 19.36 -12.67 -22.49
CA ARG A 136 19.20 -11.27 -22.03
C ARG A 136 17.78 -10.76 -22.36
N PRO A 137 17.00 -10.24 -21.39
CA PRO A 137 15.67 -9.69 -21.64
C PRO A 137 15.70 -8.47 -22.57
N ALA A 138 14.78 -8.40 -23.53
CA ALA A 138 14.64 -7.26 -24.44
C ALA A 138 13.50 -6.34 -23.96
N LEU A 139 13.65 -5.02 -24.16
CA LEU A 139 12.58 -4.04 -23.96
C LEU A 139 11.40 -4.39 -24.88
N LYS A 140 10.21 -4.51 -24.28
CA LYS A 140 8.93 -4.66 -24.98
C LYS A 140 8.17 -3.34 -24.87
N GLY A 141 7.13 -3.15 -25.69
CA GLY A 141 6.23 -2.00 -25.57
C GLY A 141 5.57 -1.94 -24.19
N GLY A 142 5.33 -0.72 -23.69
CA GLY A 142 4.74 -0.45 -22.37
C GLY A 142 5.72 0.13 -21.34
N PHE A 143 5.22 0.48 -20.15
CA PHE A 143 6.03 1.03 -19.06
C PHE A 143 6.82 -0.08 -18.36
N GLN A 144 8.16 0.01 -18.40
CA GLN A 144 9.08 -0.91 -17.71
C GLN A 144 8.78 -2.40 -17.96
N HIS A 145 8.47 -2.77 -19.19
CA HIS A 145 8.19 -4.16 -19.54
C HIS A 145 9.36 -4.72 -20.36
N ARG A 146 10.14 -5.67 -19.81
CA ARG A 146 11.10 -6.47 -20.59
C ARG A 146 10.70 -7.95 -20.54
N GLY A 147 10.91 -8.66 -21.62
CA GLY A 147 10.63 -10.09 -21.67
C GLY A 147 11.53 -10.83 -22.64
N LEU A 148 11.49 -12.16 -22.59
CA LEU A 148 12.17 -12.99 -23.57
C LEU A 148 11.51 -12.77 -24.95
N ARG A 149 12.34 -12.74 -26.00
CA ARG A 149 11.86 -12.79 -27.39
C ARG A 149 11.12 -14.12 -27.58
N LYS A 150 9.95 -14.07 -28.20
CA LYS A 150 9.35 -15.27 -28.79
C LYS A 150 10.10 -15.42 -30.11
N ASP A 151 10.93 -16.46 -30.19
CA ASP A 151 11.59 -16.83 -31.44
C ASP A 151 10.54 -17.20 -32.49
#